data_AF-A0A6J1NTA2-F1
#
_entry.id   AF-A0A6J1NTA2-F1
#
_cell.length_a   1.000
_cell.length_b   1.000
_cell.length_c   1.000
_cell.angle_alpha   90.00
_cell.angle_beta   90.00
_cell.angle_gamma   90.00
#
_symmetry.space_group_name_H-M   'P 1'
#
loop_
_entity.id
_entity.type
_entity.pdbx_description
1 polymer ?
#
loop_
_entity_poly.entity_id
_entity_poly.type
_entity_poly.pdbx_seq_one_letter_code
_entity_poly.pdbx_strand_id
1 'polypeptide(L)'
;MSLLFGCGLCCMLLSIWAVIQLIIMGIFFKFEVLAFIEEAEPDHHGYEDYDDFMKQTKDNYQKIAINCWIAAVIYAITLALSFWCMKHARNKDKVAALNVTDDEAYCRAKTK
;
A
#
# COMPACT_ATOMS: atom_id res chain seq x y z
N MET A 1 10.90 -19.70 -14.94
CA MET A 1 9.68 -18.90 -14.67
C MET A 1 9.23 -18.94 -13.21
N SER A 2 10.02 -19.44 -12.26
CA SER A 2 9.60 -19.60 -10.85
C SER A 2 9.93 -18.40 -9.95
N LEU A 3 10.94 -17.59 -10.29
CA LEU A 3 11.37 -16.44 -9.47
C LEU A 3 10.47 -15.20 -9.62
N LEU A 4 9.83 -15.01 -10.78
CA LEU A 4 8.93 -13.88 -11.05
C LEU A 4 7.60 -13.99 -10.30
N PHE A 5 7.04 -15.19 -10.19
CA PHE A 5 5.80 -15.41 -9.43
C PHE A 5 6.01 -15.24 -7.92
N GLY A 6 7.18 -15.62 -7.38
CA GLY A 6 7.50 -15.40 -5.96
C GLY A 6 7.68 -13.93 -5.60
N CYS A 7 8.38 -13.16 -6.45
CA CYS A 7 8.61 -11.73 -6.23
C CYS A 7 7.30 -10.92 -6.34
N GLY A 8 6.48 -11.17 -7.36
CA GLY A 8 5.20 -10.47 -7.54
C GLY A 8 4.20 -10.73 -6.41
N LEU A 9 4.13 -11.97 -5.90
CA LEU A 9 3.25 -12.32 -4.78
C LEU A 9 3.72 -11.71 -3.45
N CYS A 10 5.04 -11.74 -3.21
CA CYS A 10 5.64 -11.14 -2.02
C CYS A 10 5.39 -9.62 -1.95
N CYS A 11 5.64 -8.90 -3.05
CA CYS A 11 5.39 -7.46 -3.12
C CYS A 11 3.90 -7.12 -2.90
N MET A 12 2.98 -7.95 -3.40
CA MET A 12 1.55 -7.76 -3.19
C MET A 12 1.15 -7.95 -1.72
N LEU A 13 1.67 -8.99 -1.06
CA LEU A 13 1.41 -9.26 0.37
C LEU A 13 1.95 -8.16 1.27
N LEU A 14 3.19 -7.70 1.03
CA LEU A 14 3.79 -6.60 1.78
C LEU A 14 3.01 -5.28 1.60
N SER A 15 2.52 -5.02 0.39
CA SER A 15 1.72 -3.81 0.14
C SER A 15 0.35 -3.86 0.84
N ILE A 16 -0.32 -5.02 0.85
CA ILE A 16 -1.58 -5.21 1.61
C ILE A 16 -1.32 -5.02 3.12
N TRP A 17 -0.25 -5.62 3.63
CA TRP A 17 0.13 -5.49 5.03
C TRP A 17 0.41 -4.04 5.43
N ALA A 18 1.18 -3.32 4.62
CA ALA A 18 1.50 -1.91 4.86
C ALA A 18 0.25 -1.02 4.90
N VAL A 19 -0.70 -1.22 3.98
CA VAL A 19 -1.95 -0.45 3.97
C VAL A 19 -2.77 -0.70 5.24
N ILE A 20 -2.90 -1.96 5.67
CA ILE A 20 -3.62 -2.31 6.90
C ILE A 20 -2.96 -1.69 8.12
N GLN A 21 -1.63 -1.81 8.25
CA GLN A 21 -0.88 -1.27 9.37
C GLN A 21 -0.99 0.26 9.46
N LEU A 22 -0.88 0.98 8.34
CA LEU A 22 -0.98 2.44 8.33
C LEU A 22 -2.38 2.93 8.69
N ILE A 23 -3.44 2.23 8.27
CA ILE A 23 -4.81 2.58 8.64
C ILE A 23 -5.04 2.37 10.15
N ILE A 24 -4.58 1.23 10.69
CA ILE A 24 -4.70 0.94 12.12
C ILE A 24 -3.94 1.99 12.94
N MET A 25 -2.70 2.33 12.55
CA MET A 25 -1.93 3.39 13.20
C MET A 25 -2.64 4.74 13.12
N GLY A 26 -3.13 5.14 11.94
CA GLY A 26 -3.86 6.40 11.78
C GLY A 26 -5.09 6.51 12.68
N ILE A 27 -5.78 5.39 12.95
CA ILE A 27 -6.90 5.33 13.90
C ILE A 27 -6.39 5.46 15.34
N PHE A 28 -5.34 4.73 15.74
CA PHE A 28 -4.78 4.81 17.09
C PHE A 28 -4.22 6.19 17.43
N PHE A 29 -3.54 6.85 16.50
CA PHE A 29 -3.08 8.23 16.70
C PHE A 29 -4.26 9.21 16.80
N LYS A 30 -5.37 8.96 16.09
CA LYS A 30 -6.60 9.75 16.22
C LYS A 30 -7.25 9.64 17.61
N PHE A 31 -7.11 8.49 18.26
CA PHE A 31 -7.62 8.21 19.61
C PHE A 31 -6.64 8.58 20.74
N GLU A 32 -5.47 9.16 20.43
CA GLU A 32 -4.47 9.59 21.42
C GLU A 32 -4.08 8.45 22.39
N VAL A 33 -3.85 7.25 21.86
CA VAL A 33 -3.57 6.05 22.66
C VAL A 33 -2.20 6.14 23.32
N LEU A 34 -2.15 5.94 24.65
CA LEU A 34 -0.94 6.01 25.49
C LEU A 34 0.27 5.20 24.98
N ALA A 35 0.04 4.12 24.24
CA ALA A 35 1.10 3.27 23.69
C ALA A 35 2.01 4.00 22.67
N PHE A 36 1.57 5.14 22.12
CA PHE A 36 2.31 5.93 21.13
C PHE A 36 2.81 7.28 21.68
N ILE A 37 2.90 7.42 23.00
CA ILE A 37 3.27 8.70 23.61
C ILE A 37 4.71 9.11 23.28
N GLU A 38 5.62 8.13 23.19
CA GLU A 38 7.02 8.36 22.81
C GLU A 38 7.17 8.86 21.37
N GLU A 39 6.19 8.60 20.49
CA GLU A 39 6.20 9.10 19.11
C GLU A 39 5.59 10.50 19.01
N ALA A 40 4.71 10.86 19.95
CA ALA A 40 4.00 12.13 19.96
C ALA A 40 4.60 13.17 20.91
N GLU A 41 5.54 12.78 21.76
CA GLU A 41 6.16 13.69 22.73
C GLU A 41 6.90 14.81 22.01
N PRO A 42 6.77 16.06 22.49
CA PRO A 42 7.57 17.16 22.00
C PRO A 42 9.05 16.97 22.38
N ASP A 43 9.96 17.51 21.56
CA ASP A 43 11.39 17.49 21.85
C ASP A 43 11.69 18.00 23.28
N HIS A 44 12.71 17.43 23.93
CA HIS A 44 13.06 17.73 25.34
C HIS A 44 13.38 19.20 25.64
N HIS A 45 13.48 20.06 24.63
CA HIS A 45 13.69 21.51 24.77
C HIS A 45 12.48 22.34 24.31
N GLY A 46 11.36 21.69 23.96
CA GLY A 46 10.21 22.32 23.30
C GLY A 46 9.07 22.74 24.22
N TYR A 47 9.13 22.47 25.53
CA TYR A 47 8.05 22.76 26.48
C TYR A 47 8.57 23.41 27.76
N GLU A 48 7.84 24.39 28.29
CA GLU A 48 8.22 25.11 29.53
C GLU A 48 7.54 24.54 30.78
N ASP A 49 6.32 23.99 30.62
CA ASP A 49 5.49 23.49 31.71
C ASP A 49 4.77 22.19 31.31
N TYR A 50 4.24 21.47 32.31
CA TYR A 50 3.48 20.22 32.10
C TYR A 50 2.23 20.42 31.22
N ASP A 51 1.52 21.54 31.38
CA ASP A 51 0.33 21.84 30.58
C ASP A 51 0.68 22.10 29.11
N ASP A 52 1.83 22.73 28.85
CA ASP A 52 2.34 22.96 27.49
C ASP A 52 2.79 21.64 26.84
N PHE A 53 3.46 20.76 27.59
CA PHE A 53 3.78 19.40 27.16
C PHE A 53 2.53 18.63 26.74
N MET A 54 1.48 18.63 27.58
CA MET A 54 0.24 17.92 27.28
C MET A 54 -0.48 18.47 26.04
N LYS A 55 -0.44 19.79 25.85
CA LYS A 55 -1.05 20.44 24.67
C LYS A 55 -0.28 20.13 23.39
N GLN A 56 1.04 20.27 23.40
CA GLN A 56 1.87 19.95 22.23
C GLN A 56 1.79 18.47 21.87
N THR A 57 1.79 17.57 22.86
CA THR A 57 1.67 16.13 22.63
C THR A 57 0.37 15.81 21.89
N LYS A 58 -0.76 16.38 22.32
CA LYS A 58 -2.06 16.21 21.64
C LYS A 58 -2.05 16.74 20.20
N ASP A 59 -1.46 17.92 19.97
CA ASP A 59 -1.31 18.46 18.63
C ASP A 59 -0.44 17.56 17.75
N ASN A 60 0.62 16.98 18.30
CA ASN A 60 1.50 16.05 17.60
C ASN A 60 0.78 14.74 17.24
N TYR A 61 -0.04 14.18 18.14
CA TYR A 61 -0.90 13.04 17.83
C TYR A 61 -1.77 13.30 16.58
N GLN A 62 -2.42 14.46 16.51
CA GLN A 62 -3.25 14.81 15.35
C GLN A 62 -2.42 14.98 14.07
N LYS A 63 -1.23 15.59 14.16
CA LYS A 63 -0.32 15.74 13.01
C LYS A 63 0.17 14.39 12.49
N ILE A 64 0.59 13.49 13.38
CA ILE A 64 1.04 12.15 13.03
C ILE A 64 -0.10 11.36 12.40
N ALA A 65 -1.31 11.42 12.99
CA ALA A 65 -2.49 10.78 12.42
C ALA A 65 -2.76 11.23 10.97
N ILE A 66 -2.70 12.54 10.69
CA ILE A 66 -2.88 13.08 9.34
C ILE A 66 -1.82 12.54 8.37
N ASN A 67 -0.55 12.49 8.80
CA ASN A 67 0.53 11.95 7.98
C ASN A 67 0.32 10.46 7.68
N CYS A 68 -0.12 9.66 8.67
CA CYS A 68 -0.47 8.25 8.47
C CYS A 68 -1.62 8.08 7.48
N TRP A 69 -2.65 8.92 7.55
CA TRP A 69 -3.77 8.91 6.60
C TRP A 69 -3.34 9.25 5.18
N ILE A 70 -2.49 10.28 5.00
CA ILE A 70 -1.95 10.65 3.69
C ILE A 70 -1.11 9.49 3.13
N ALA A 71 -0.23 8.90 3.95
CA ALA A 71 0.57 7.76 3.56
C ALA A 71 -0.31 6.57 3.13
N ALA A 72 -1.33 6.23 3.92
CA ALA A 72 -2.27 5.15 3.61
C ALA A 72 -2.94 5.35 2.24
N VAL A 73 -3.36 6.59 1.92
CA VAL A 73 -3.95 6.94 0.61
C VAL A 73 -2.93 6.77 -0.51
N ILE A 74 -1.69 7.24 -0.34
CA ILE A 74 -0.62 7.09 -1.34
C ILE A 74 -0.36 5.61 -1.62
N TYR A 75 -0.19 4.79 -0.59
CA TYR A 75 0.02 3.35 -0.74
C TYR A 75 -1.19 2.64 -1.38
N ALA A 76 -2.42 3.04 -1.06
CA ALA A 76 -3.61 2.51 -1.72
C ALA A 76 -3.66 2.84 -3.21
N ILE A 77 -3.27 4.06 -3.61
CA ILE A 77 -3.18 4.47 -5.02
C ILE A 77 -2.10 3.66 -5.73
N THR A 78 -0.90 3.52 -5.14
CA THR A 78 0.18 2.71 -5.72
C THR A 78 -0.26 1.26 -5.91
N LEU A 79 -0.92 0.65 -4.91
CA LEU A 79 -1.47 -0.70 -5.01
C LEU A 79 -2.50 -0.82 -6.14
N ALA A 80 -3.40 0.16 -6.28
CA ALA A 80 -4.38 0.18 -7.36
C ALA A 80 -3.72 0.26 -8.75
N LEU A 81 -2.70 1.12 -8.91
CA LEU A 81 -1.93 1.24 -10.14
C LEU A 81 -1.16 -0.05 -10.46
N SER A 82 -0.48 -0.64 -9.48
CA SER A 82 0.21 -1.92 -9.64
C SER A 82 -0.76 -3.03 -10.04
N PHE A 83 -1.94 -3.10 -9.40
CA PHE A 83 -2.99 -4.06 -9.75
C PHE A 83 -3.49 -3.87 -11.18
N TRP A 84 -3.71 -2.62 -11.60
CA TRP A 84 -4.13 -2.30 -12.96
C TRP A 84 -3.08 -2.70 -14.00
N CYS A 85 -1.80 -2.39 -13.75
CA CYS A 85 -0.67 -2.82 -14.58
C CYS A 85 -0.59 -4.35 -14.71
N MET A 86 -0.72 -5.07 -13.60
CA MET A 86 -0.73 -6.54 -13.62
C MET A 86 -1.91 -7.08 -14.42
N LYS A 87 -3.12 -6.54 -14.22
CA LYS A 87 -4.32 -6.99 -14.95
C LYS A 87 -4.19 -6.73 -16.45
N HIS A 88 -3.67 -5.56 -16.83
CA HIS A 88 -3.45 -5.20 -18.23
C HIS A 88 -2.40 -6.10 -18.89
N ALA A 89 -1.28 -6.38 -18.21
CA ALA A 89 -0.27 -7.32 -18.69
C ALA A 89 -0.88 -8.72 -18.91
N ARG A 90 -1.63 -9.24 -17.94
CA ARG A 90 -2.30 -10.55 -18.10
C ARG A 90 -3.32 -10.57 -19.23
N ASN A 91 -4.02 -9.46 -19.50
CA ASN A 91 -4.95 -9.40 -20.62
C ASN A 91 -4.21 -9.46 -21.97
N LYS A 92 -3.05 -8.82 -22.08
CA LYS A 92 -2.20 -8.93 -23.28
C LYS A 92 -1.70 -10.37 -23.49
N ASP A 93 -1.26 -11.03 -22.43
CA ASP A 93 -0.80 -12.43 -22.50
C ASP A 93 -1.92 -13.38 -22.94
N LYS A 94 -3.15 -13.17 -22.45
CA LYS A 94 -4.33 -13.95 -22.86
C LYS A 94 -4.68 -13.74 -24.33
N VAL A 95 -4.67 -12.50 -24.80
CA VAL A 95 -4.95 -12.18 -26.22
C VAL A 95 -3.87 -12.78 -27.12
N ALA A 96 -2.59 -12.72 -26.73
CA ALA A 96 -1.50 -13.35 -27.46
C ALA A 96 -1.67 -14.88 -27.53
N ALA A 97 -2.06 -15.53 -26.43
CA ALA A 97 -2.31 -16.98 -26.41
C ALA A 97 -3.50 -17.40 -27.29
N LEU A 98 -4.57 -16.59 -27.34
CA LEU A 98 -5.71 -16.82 -28.23
C LEU A 98 -5.32 -16.68 -29.70
N ASN A 99 -4.60 -15.62 -30.08
CA ASN A 99 -4.14 -15.42 -31.45
C ASN A 99 -3.26 -16.59 -31.93
N VAL A 100 -2.36 -17.11 -31.09
CA VAL A 100 -1.53 -18.29 -31.43
C VAL A 100 -2.41 -19.53 -31.67
N THR A 101 -3.45 -19.73 -30.87
CA THR A 101 -4.38 -20.86 -31.02
C THR A 101 -5.21 -20.73 -32.31
N ASP A 102 -5.64 -19.53 -32.66
CA ASP A 102 -6.37 -19.25 -33.90
C ASP A 102 -5.50 -19.48 -35.13
N ASP A 103 -4.22 -19.07 -35.09
CA ASP A 103 -3.26 -19.31 -36.18
C ASP A 103 -3.02 -20.81 -36.40
N GLU A 104 -2.86 -21.59 -35.32
CA GLU A 104 -2.73 -23.05 -35.39
C GLU A 104 -3.98 -23.72 -35.99
N ALA A 105 -5.16 -23.28 -35.59
CA ALA A 105 -6.43 -23.78 -36.12
C ALA A 105 -6.58 -23.46 -37.63
N TYR A 106 -6.21 -22.25 -38.04
CA TYR A 106 -6.24 -21.83 -39.44
C TYR A 106 -5.27 -22.63 -40.32
N CYS A 107 -4.05 -22.87 -39.86
CA CYS A 107 -3.05 -23.65 -40.59
C CYS A 107 -3.47 -25.11 -40.80
N ARG A 108 -4.14 -25.70 -39.82
CA ARG A 108 -4.65 -27.09 -39.90
C ARG A 108 -5.80 -27.26 -40.88
N ALA A 109 -6.68 -26.26 -40.99
CA ALA A 109 -7.80 -26.30 -41.93
C ALA A 109 -7.34 -26.23 -43.40
N LYS A 110 -6.27 -25.48 -43.69
CA LYS A 110 -5.73 -25.30 -45.05
C LYS A 110 -4.96 -26.51 -45.58
N THR A 111 -4.50 -27.41 -44.70
CA THR A 111 -3.69 -28.59 -45.06
C THR A 111 -4.51 -29.85 -45.39
N LYS A 112 -5.85 -29.78 -45.27
CA LYS A 112 -6.81 -30.79 -45.74
C LYS A 112 -7.43 -30.38 -47.05
#